data_AF-W6L073-F1
#
_entry.id   AF-W6L073-F1
#
_cell.length_a   1.000
_cell.length_b   1.000
_cell.length_c   1.000
_cell.angle_alpha   90.00
_cell.angle_beta   90.00
_cell.angle_gamma   90.00
#
_symmetry.space_group_name_H-M   'P 1'
#
loop_
_entity.id
_entity.type
_entity.pdbx_description
1 polymer ?
#
loop_
_entity_poly.entity_id
_entity_poly.type
_entity_poly.pdbx_seq_one_letter_code
_entity_poly.pdbx_strand_id
1 'polypeptide(L)'
;MFRSFLPVFILLLFLSNCLNVSASEDETIRLLLTAGDKAMSRGREHYREALAKYTEAYMRSPRNERSLYSRAQLLFLLGEVKAALVALETLLTLSPKHPQGLALRISLNVQSGELKAALLDSIELEKIYGSLGKVDKQKELQNQVVKLRHYHNKWQSLSDIMQASLIDYKPAAHDIGLRRRYEECVELLEHVIRDFTMDSLNLRLRRASCALAAGDNQALSNEIRRVLARDSQNLVAIALNAKALRGLGSIDQCRSELQRCLSINPEYAPCARLNRLVRNQQKHVKNILRWISEKNFKQVVSEISAAKEGEEHPPNEEQLSAWLCEAYVGLLDTVNGRQECMKALKLLGDKSPAAVDVHLNLAELFLLEDDLDKATQEAKAAKELDPQSDKADTLLHRIENIRRNGNRKDYYKILGVTKTASASDIRRVYRKLAKEYHPDLLRSKDLSDEERAVMDKRFRDMNEAKEVLLDEEKRARYDAGEDVMRPQGQGSTGQPFYGQRFHFPSRGFPEGFARNFFHQQGGGGSGQTFFYFQ
;
A
#
# COMPACT_ATOMS: atom_id res chain seq x y z
N MET A 1 69.21 -6.70 86.11
CA MET A 1 69.99 -6.53 84.86
C MET A 1 69.32 -7.38 83.79
N PHE A 2 68.99 -6.79 82.64
CA PHE A 2 68.37 -7.36 81.41
C PHE A 2 66.92 -7.86 81.55
N ARG A 3 65.86 -7.13 81.16
CA ARG A 3 65.44 -6.54 79.85
C ARG A 3 65.25 -7.55 78.71
N SER A 4 63.97 -7.71 78.33
CA SER A 4 63.41 -7.62 76.97
C SER A 4 63.76 -8.68 75.93
N PHE A 5 62.73 -9.34 75.39
CA PHE A 5 62.44 -9.61 73.95
C PHE A 5 61.66 -10.92 73.78
N LEU A 6 60.36 -10.90 74.07
CA LEU A 6 59.42 -11.90 73.56
C LEU A 6 58.05 -11.23 73.33
N PRO A 7 57.94 -10.36 72.32
CA PRO A 7 56.85 -10.51 71.36
C PRO A 7 57.25 -9.97 69.97
N VAL A 8 58.01 -10.75 69.18
CA VAL A 8 58.26 -10.41 67.76
C VAL A 8 58.11 -11.63 66.84
N PHE A 9 58.18 -12.86 67.35
CA PHE A 9 58.20 -14.05 66.48
C PHE A 9 56.82 -14.59 66.05
N ILE A 10 55.73 -14.21 66.73
CA ILE A 10 54.36 -14.64 66.35
C ILE A 10 53.71 -13.64 65.37
N LEU A 11 54.19 -12.39 65.31
CA LEU A 11 53.69 -11.41 64.34
C LEU A 11 54.26 -11.63 62.92
N LEU A 12 55.44 -12.25 62.79
CA LEU A 12 56.08 -12.54 61.50
C LEU A 12 55.52 -13.80 60.80
N LEU A 13 54.93 -14.75 61.54
CA LEU A 13 54.28 -15.93 60.95
C LEU A 13 52.86 -15.64 60.44
N PHE A 14 52.17 -14.64 60.99
CA PHE A 14 50.89 -14.17 60.43
C PHE A 14 51.07 -13.25 59.22
N LEU A 15 52.16 -12.47 59.15
CA LEU A 15 52.48 -11.66 57.96
C LEU A 15 52.94 -12.51 56.76
N SER A 16 53.58 -13.66 57.00
CA SER A 16 54.01 -14.56 55.92
C SER A 16 52.85 -15.38 55.31
N ASN A 17 51.83 -15.73 56.10
CA ASN A 17 50.62 -16.40 55.59
C ASN A 17 49.65 -15.46 54.86
N CYS A 18 49.58 -14.17 55.22
CA CYS A 18 48.76 -13.21 54.45
C CYS A 18 49.34 -12.94 53.05
N LEU A 19 50.67 -12.93 52.90
CA LEU A 19 51.33 -12.78 51.60
C LEU A 19 51.18 -14.04 50.71
N ASN A 20 51.19 -15.23 51.31
CA ASN A 20 51.01 -16.50 50.57
C ASN A 20 49.57 -16.75 50.11
N VAL A 21 48.55 -16.34 50.89
CA VAL A 21 47.14 -16.47 50.46
C VAL A 21 46.85 -15.57 49.26
N SER A 22 47.29 -14.31 49.27
CA SER A 22 47.12 -13.40 48.13
C SER A 22 47.83 -13.87 46.87
N ALA A 23 49.02 -14.48 47.00
CA ALA A 23 49.75 -15.02 45.86
C ALA A 23 49.03 -16.25 45.24
N SER A 24 48.46 -17.12 46.08
CA SER A 24 47.72 -18.31 45.63
C SER A 24 46.39 -17.97 44.95
N GLU A 25 45.68 -16.95 45.45
CA GLU A 25 44.44 -16.47 44.85
C GLU A 25 44.68 -15.80 43.49
N ASP A 26 45.73 -14.98 43.37
CA ASP A 26 46.12 -14.35 42.11
C ASP A 26 46.53 -15.39 41.04
N GLU A 27 47.24 -16.45 41.43
CA GLU A 27 47.58 -17.55 40.53
C GLU A 27 46.34 -18.33 40.08
N THR A 28 45.41 -18.58 41.00
CA THR A 28 44.12 -19.23 40.70
C THR A 28 43.30 -18.40 39.70
N ILE A 29 43.24 -17.08 39.87
CA ILE A 29 42.54 -16.18 38.95
C ILE A 29 43.20 -16.21 37.56
N ARG A 30 44.54 -16.18 37.49
CA ARG A 30 45.26 -16.30 36.20
C ARG A 30 44.97 -17.62 35.50
N LEU A 31 44.92 -18.73 36.23
CA LEU A 31 44.55 -20.04 35.67
C LEU A 31 43.11 -20.06 35.15
N LEU A 32 42.17 -19.46 35.88
CA LEU A 32 40.78 -19.34 35.42
C LEU A 32 40.67 -18.50 34.14
N LEU A 33 41.35 -17.36 34.07
CA LEU A 33 41.34 -16.50 32.88
C LEU A 33 41.96 -17.20 31.66
N THR A 34 43.10 -17.87 31.82
CA THR A 34 43.74 -18.62 30.73
C THR A 34 42.92 -19.84 30.29
N ALA A 35 42.26 -20.53 31.22
CA ALA A 35 41.30 -21.58 30.89
C ALA A 35 40.10 -21.03 30.10
N GLY A 36 39.59 -19.87 30.50
CA GLY A 36 38.54 -19.14 29.77
C GLY A 36 38.98 -18.78 28.34
N ASP A 37 40.18 -18.21 28.18
CA ASP A 37 40.75 -17.85 26.88
C ASP A 37 40.89 -19.08 25.96
N LYS A 38 41.34 -20.22 26.53
CA LYS A 38 41.47 -21.51 25.81
C LYS A 38 40.11 -22.09 25.43
N ALA A 39 39.08 -21.91 26.25
CA ALA A 39 37.73 -22.34 25.91
C ALA A 39 37.15 -21.44 24.80
N MET A 40 37.32 -20.12 24.91
CA MET A 40 36.87 -19.16 23.90
C MET A 40 37.52 -19.40 22.53
N SER A 41 38.80 -19.77 22.49
CA SER A 41 39.52 -20.05 21.23
C SER A 41 39.05 -21.33 20.52
N ARG A 42 38.30 -22.22 21.18
CA ARG A 42 37.76 -23.46 20.56
C ARG A 42 36.50 -23.23 19.73
N GLY A 43 35.89 -22.04 19.82
CA GLY A 43 34.71 -21.67 19.05
C GLY A 43 33.44 -21.52 19.88
N ARG A 44 32.32 -21.20 19.20
CA ARG A 44 31.07 -20.74 19.82
C ARG A 44 30.44 -21.74 20.79
N GLU A 45 30.60 -23.04 20.56
CA GLU A 45 30.07 -24.10 21.42
C GLU A 45 30.62 -24.03 22.85
N HIS A 46 31.83 -23.50 23.02
CA HIS A 46 32.52 -23.37 24.30
C HIS A 46 32.36 -21.99 24.96
N TYR A 47 31.56 -21.08 24.39
CA TYR A 47 31.40 -19.74 24.95
C TYR A 47 30.75 -19.76 26.33
N ARG A 48 29.81 -20.67 26.60
CA ARG A 48 29.22 -20.80 27.95
C ARG A 48 30.23 -21.31 28.98
N GLU A 49 31.11 -22.23 28.57
CA GLU A 49 32.21 -22.72 29.41
C GLU A 49 33.19 -21.60 29.74
N ALA A 50 33.63 -20.84 28.73
CA ALA A 50 34.51 -19.69 28.92
C ALA A 50 33.87 -18.64 29.84
N LEU A 51 32.56 -18.39 29.70
CA LEU A 51 31.83 -17.43 30.53
C LEU A 51 31.78 -17.86 31.99
N ALA A 52 31.59 -19.15 32.25
CA ALA A 52 31.65 -19.69 33.60
C ALA A 52 33.02 -19.45 34.25
N LYS A 53 34.12 -19.65 33.50
CA LYS A 53 35.49 -19.40 33.99
C LYS A 53 35.76 -17.93 34.28
N TYR A 54 35.35 -17.02 33.40
CA TYR A 54 35.49 -15.58 33.65
C TYR A 54 34.60 -15.10 34.81
N THR A 55 33.41 -15.68 34.95
CA THR A 55 32.50 -15.37 36.06
C THR A 55 33.07 -15.85 37.38
N GLU A 56 33.65 -17.05 37.44
CA GLU A 56 34.34 -17.56 38.63
C GLU A 56 35.54 -16.67 39.00
N ALA A 57 36.35 -16.25 38.02
CA ALA A 57 37.46 -15.32 38.22
C ALA A 57 36.97 -13.97 38.81
N TYR A 58 35.86 -13.44 38.30
CA TYR A 58 35.23 -12.23 38.81
C TYR A 58 34.69 -12.40 40.24
N MET A 59 34.03 -13.54 40.55
CA MET A 59 33.48 -13.79 41.90
C MET A 59 34.59 -13.87 42.95
N ARG A 60 35.76 -14.38 42.57
CA ARG A 60 36.95 -14.41 43.45
C ARG A 60 37.59 -13.03 43.60
N SER A 61 37.65 -12.23 42.53
CA SER A 61 38.19 -10.86 42.59
C SER A 61 37.32 -9.87 41.80
N PRO A 62 36.32 -9.24 42.46
CA PRO A 62 35.39 -8.34 41.80
C PRO A 62 36.02 -7.06 41.24
N ARG A 63 37.25 -6.73 41.64
CA ARG A 63 38.00 -5.55 41.17
C ARG A 63 38.99 -5.87 40.04
N ASN A 64 39.11 -7.12 39.62
CA ASN A 64 40.06 -7.51 38.58
C ASN A 64 39.57 -7.06 37.20
N GLU A 65 40.23 -6.05 36.61
CA GLU A 65 39.86 -5.45 35.33
C GLU A 65 39.76 -6.47 34.18
N ARG A 66 40.72 -7.40 34.11
CA ARG A 66 40.77 -8.42 33.05
C ARG A 66 39.57 -9.35 33.13
N SER A 67 39.21 -9.80 34.33
CA SER A 67 38.03 -10.66 34.53
C SER A 67 36.74 -9.98 34.09
N LEU A 68 36.57 -8.71 34.43
CA LEU A 68 35.43 -7.89 34.05
C LEU A 68 35.35 -7.68 32.54
N TYR A 69 36.47 -7.31 31.91
CA TYR A 69 36.54 -7.09 30.47
C TYR A 69 36.27 -8.39 29.68
N SER A 70 36.98 -9.48 29.99
CA SER A 70 36.80 -10.77 29.32
C SER A 70 35.38 -11.30 29.47
N ARG A 71 34.77 -11.15 30.65
CA ARG A 71 33.36 -11.47 30.87
C ARG A 71 32.44 -10.60 30.01
N ALA A 72 32.63 -9.28 30.00
CA ALA A 72 31.80 -8.36 29.21
C ALA A 72 31.87 -8.66 27.70
N GLN A 73 33.08 -8.91 27.19
CA GLN A 73 33.30 -9.28 25.80
C GLN A 73 32.54 -10.56 25.43
N LEU A 74 32.59 -11.57 26.30
CA LEU A 74 31.95 -12.85 26.03
C LEU A 74 30.42 -12.78 26.15
N LEU A 75 29.90 -12.01 27.11
CA LEU A 75 28.46 -11.69 27.19
C LEU A 75 27.97 -11.02 25.91
N PHE A 76 28.75 -10.08 25.36
CA PHE A 76 28.43 -9.47 24.07
C PHE A 76 28.42 -10.50 22.92
N LEU A 77 29.41 -11.38 22.83
CA LEU A 77 29.47 -12.43 21.80
C LEU A 77 28.32 -13.45 21.90
N LEU A 78 27.76 -13.64 23.10
CA LEU A 78 26.57 -14.46 23.35
C LEU A 78 25.26 -13.72 23.04
N GLY A 79 25.31 -12.43 22.68
CA GLY A 79 24.14 -11.59 22.42
C GLY A 79 23.52 -10.97 23.67
N GLU A 80 24.11 -11.17 24.85
CA GLU A 80 23.63 -10.62 26.13
C GLU A 80 24.08 -9.16 26.32
N VAL A 81 23.66 -8.28 25.41
CA VAL A 81 24.09 -6.87 25.33
C VAL A 81 23.88 -6.12 26.65
N LYS A 82 22.71 -6.31 27.31
CA LYS A 82 22.41 -5.64 28.58
C LYS A 82 23.38 -6.05 29.69
N ALA A 83 23.66 -7.35 29.81
CA ALA A 83 24.59 -7.85 30.81
C ALA A 83 26.04 -7.39 30.52
N ALA A 84 26.41 -7.35 29.24
CA ALA A 84 27.70 -6.82 28.80
C ALA A 84 27.87 -5.33 29.15
N LEU A 85 26.84 -4.50 28.93
CA LEU A 85 26.86 -3.08 29.30
C LEU A 85 27.02 -2.88 30.81
N VAL A 86 26.27 -3.62 31.64
CA VAL A 86 26.42 -3.58 33.10
C VAL A 86 27.83 -3.97 33.53
N ALA A 87 28.40 -5.03 32.95
CA ALA A 87 29.78 -5.44 33.23
C ALA A 87 30.79 -4.33 32.83
N LEU A 88 30.58 -3.66 31.70
CA LEU A 88 31.44 -2.54 31.28
C LEU A 88 31.28 -1.30 32.14
N GLU A 89 30.08 -1.01 32.64
CA GLU A 89 29.87 0.05 33.63
C GLU A 89 30.68 -0.25 34.89
N THR A 90 30.61 -1.46 35.43
CA THR A 90 31.43 -1.83 36.60
C THR A 90 32.93 -1.70 36.32
N LEU A 91 33.41 -2.15 35.16
CA LEU A 91 34.81 -1.97 34.74
C LEU A 91 35.23 -0.50 34.68
N LEU A 92 34.42 0.34 34.05
CA LEU A 92 34.75 1.74 33.81
C LEU A 92 34.51 2.63 35.04
N THR A 93 33.73 2.18 36.03
CA THR A 93 33.72 2.82 37.36
C THR A 93 35.02 2.58 38.12
N LEU A 94 35.63 1.39 37.98
CA LEU A 94 36.92 1.06 38.59
C LEU A 94 38.10 1.67 37.82
N SER A 95 38.03 1.64 36.49
CA SER A 95 39.11 2.06 35.59
C SER A 95 38.55 2.92 34.44
N PRO A 96 38.30 4.22 34.69
CA PRO A 96 37.65 5.10 33.71
C PRO A 96 38.41 5.26 32.39
N LYS A 97 39.74 5.05 32.42
CA LYS A 97 40.62 5.18 31.26
C LYS A 97 40.92 3.86 30.54
N HIS A 98 40.17 2.79 30.85
CA HIS A 98 40.40 1.47 30.28
C HIS A 98 40.03 1.44 28.76
N PRO A 99 41.01 1.42 27.83
CA PRO A 99 40.74 1.71 26.41
C PRO A 99 39.86 0.67 25.72
N GLN A 100 40.09 -0.62 25.99
CA GLN A 100 39.36 -1.71 25.37
C GLN A 100 37.90 -1.76 25.84
N GLY A 101 37.65 -1.42 27.11
CA GLY A 101 36.31 -1.34 27.69
C GLY A 101 35.51 -0.18 27.10
N LEU A 102 36.12 1.00 26.97
CA LEU A 102 35.51 2.13 26.26
C LEU A 102 35.19 1.77 24.81
N ALA A 103 36.13 1.18 24.07
CA ALA A 103 35.91 0.76 22.69
C ALA A 103 34.74 -0.22 22.55
N LEU A 104 34.65 -1.22 23.46
CA LEU A 104 33.54 -2.17 23.46
C LEU A 104 32.20 -1.50 23.82
N ARG A 105 32.19 -0.60 24.82
CA ARG A 105 30.97 0.12 25.24
C ARG A 105 30.47 1.06 24.15
N ILE A 106 31.35 1.73 23.42
CA ILE A 106 31.01 2.54 22.22
C ILE A 106 30.25 1.67 21.22
N SER A 107 30.82 0.51 20.85
CA SER A 107 30.19 -0.38 19.87
C SER A 107 28.81 -0.84 20.32
N LEU A 108 28.67 -1.26 21.58
CA LEU A 108 27.39 -1.69 22.15
C LEU A 108 26.36 -0.56 22.19
N ASN A 109 26.76 0.64 22.61
CA ASN A 109 25.89 1.81 22.67
C ASN A 109 25.40 2.21 21.27
N VAL A 110 26.25 2.15 20.23
CA VAL A 110 25.78 2.39 18.87
C VAL A 110 24.78 1.31 18.43
N GLN A 111 25.06 0.03 18.71
CA GLN A 111 24.15 -1.07 18.36
C GLN A 111 22.78 -0.96 19.05
N SER A 112 22.73 -0.42 20.27
CA SER A 112 21.50 -0.18 21.02
C SER A 112 20.80 1.14 20.65
N GLY A 113 21.42 1.99 19.82
CA GLY A 113 20.89 3.31 19.45
C GLY A 113 21.21 4.42 20.45
N GLU A 114 22.03 4.16 21.47
CA GLU A 114 22.48 5.12 22.48
C GLU A 114 23.66 5.98 21.96
N LEU A 115 23.42 6.72 20.87
CA LEU A 115 24.45 7.50 20.17
C LEU A 115 25.10 8.57 21.06
N LYS A 116 24.36 9.12 22.04
CA LYS A 116 24.90 10.09 23.00
C LYS A 116 25.99 9.47 23.87
N ALA A 117 25.72 8.30 24.43
CA ALA A 117 26.66 7.59 25.29
C ALA A 117 27.89 7.15 24.49
N ALA A 118 27.68 6.62 23.27
CA ALA A 118 28.77 6.29 22.35
C ALA A 118 29.65 7.52 22.03
N LEU A 119 29.05 8.68 21.74
CA LEU A 119 29.79 9.90 21.43
C LEU A 119 30.66 10.37 22.60
N LEU A 120 30.13 10.36 23.82
CA LEU A 120 30.89 10.75 25.02
C LEU A 120 32.08 9.83 25.26
N ASP A 121 31.87 8.52 25.15
CA ASP A 121 32.93 7.52 25.29
C ASP A 121 33.98 7.65 24.19
N SER A 122 33.59 7.94 22.94
CA SER A 122 34.51 8.17 21.83
C SER A 122 35.40 9.39 22.05
N ILE A 123 34.85 10.50 22.58
CA ILE A 123 35.63 11.71 22.89
C ILE A 123 36.66 11.42 23.99
N GLU A 124 36.29 10.61 25.00
CA GLU A 124 37.23 10.26 26.07
C GLU A 124 38.33 9.31 25.58
N LEU A 125 37.97 8.30 24.77
CA LEU A 125 38.92 7.38 24.17
C LEU A 125 39.91 8.09 23.22
N GLU A 126 39.47 9.14 22.52
CA GLU A 126 40.33 9.98 21.68
C GLU A 126 41.45 10.65 22.50
N LYS A 127 41.11 11.26 23.64
CA LYS A 127 42.09 11.86 24.55
C LYS A 127 43.08 10.82 25.05
N ILE A 128 42.59 9.62 25.40
CA ILE A 128 43.43 8.52 25.88
C ILE A 128 44.43 8.10 24.78
N TYR A 129 43.98 7.93 23.53
CA TYR A 129 44.89 7.61 22.43
C TYR A 129 45.92 8.70 22.15
N GLY A 130 45.54 9.98 22.29
CA GLY A 130 46.49 11.09 22.24
C GLY A 130 47.55 10.99 23.35
N SER A 131 47.14 10.74 24.59
CA SER A 131 48.06 10.58 25.71
C SER A 131 49.00 9.36 25.58
N LEU A 132 48.55 8.32 24.87
CA LEU A 132 49.33 7.10 24.60
C LEU A 132 50.21 7.22 23.33
N GLY A 133 50.21 8.36 22.63
CA GLY A 133 50.97 8.55 21.40
C GLY A 133 50.46 7.74 20.19
N LYS A 134 49.21 7.24 20.24
CA LYS A 134 48.61 6.42 19.17
C LYS A 134 47.95 7.30 18.11
N VAL A 135 48.77 8.06 17.37
CA VAL A 135 48.32 9.11 16.43
C VAL A 135 47.33 8.60 15.38
N ASP A 136 47.57 7.44 14.78
CA ASP A 136 46.69 6.91 13.73
C ASP A 136 45.30 6.54 14.27
N LYS A 137 45.26 5.86 15.41
CA LYS A 137 44.00 5.49 16.10
C LYS A 137 43.26 6.72 16.60
N GLN A 138 43.98 7.75 17.04
CA GLN A 138 43.38 9.02 17.43
C GLN A 138 42.71 9.70 16.25
N LYS A 139 43.38 9.80 15.09
CA LYS A 139 42.80 10.39 13.86
C LYS A 139 41.59 9.61 13.36
N GLU A 140 41.65 8.27 13.37
CA GLU A 140 40.52 7.42 13.00
C GLU A 140 39.31 7.70 13.91
N LEU A 141 39.54 7.77 15.22
CA LEU A 141 38.48 8.04 16.20
C LEU A 141 37.94 9.47 16.09
N GLN A 142 38.76 10.46 15.75
CA GLN A 142 38.31 11.83 15.46
C GLN A 142 37.29 11.86 14.32
N ASN A 143 37.57 11.14 13.23
CA ASN A 143 36.65 11.04 12.11
C ASN A 143 35.33 10.36 12.52
N GLN A 144 35.41 9.33 13.37
CA GLN A 144 34.22 8.68 13.94
C GLN A 144 33.42 9.61 14.84
N VAL A 145 34.06 10.41 15.69
CA VAL A 145 33.42 11.40 16.58
C VAL A 145 32.65 12.45 15.77
N VAL A 146 33.21 12.95 14.67
CA VAL A 146 32.52 13.91 13.78
C VAL A 146 31.24 13.30 13.23
N LYS A 147 31.30 12.07 12.71
CA LYS A 147 30.14 11.35 12.19
C LYS A 147 29.10 11.06 13.28
N LEU A 148 29.51 10.54 14.43
CA LEU A 148 28.62 10.25 15.56
C LEU A 148 27.92 11.51 16.05
N ARG A 149 28.60 12.65 16.12
CA ARG A 149 28.01 13.93 16.50
C ARG A 149 26.93 14.36 15.51
N HIS A 150 27.22 14.28 14.21
CA HIS A 150 26.26 14.59 13.16
C HIS A 150 25.02 13.70 13.24
N TYR A 151 25.22 12.39 13.34
CA TYR A 151 24.11 11.43 13.44
C TYR A 151 23.33 11.60 14.74
N HIS A 152 23.99 11.87 15.86
CA HIS A 152 23.32 12.13 17.14
C HIS A 152 22.40 13.34 17.08
N ASN A 153 22.82 14.44 16.45
CA ASN A 153 21.98 15.63 16.31
C ASN A 153 20.71 15.34 15.50
N LYS A 154 20.84 14.64 14.37
CA LYS A 154 19.68 14.18 13.57
C LYS A 154 18.80 13.17 14.32
N TRP A 155 19.43 12.31 15.12
CA TRP A 155 18.71 11.34 15.95
C TRP A 155 17.83 12.03 16.99
N GLN A 156 18.31 13.12 17.60
CA GLN A 156 17.53 13.89 18.57
C GLN A 156 16.27 14.50 17.95
N SER A 157 16.35 15.04 16.72
CA SER A 157 15.17 15.60 16.01
C SER A 157 14.13 14.55 15.61
N LEU A 158 14.51 13.27 15.63
CA LEU A 158 13.64 12.12 15.32
C LEU A 158 13.39 11.24 16.55
N SER A 159 13.65 11.74 17.76
CA SER A 159 13.60 10.93 19.00
C SER A 159 12.24 10.28 19.26
N ASP A 160 11.15 10.96 18.95
CA ASP A 160 9.78 10.42 18.99
C ASP A 160 9.61 9.20 18.08
N ILE A 161 10.10 9.27 16.84
CA ILE A 161 10.09 8.15 15.88
C ILE A 161 11.04 7.03 16.33
N MET A 162 12.22 7.37 16.84
CA MET A 162 13.24 6.41 17.28
C MET A 162 12.84 5.67 18.56
N GLN A 163 11.91 6.20 19.35
CA GLN A 163 11.39 5.58 20.58
C GLN A 163 10.02 4.92 20.39
N ALA A 164 9.33 5.18 19.28
CA ALA A 164 8.02 4.57 18.99
C ALA A 164 8.06 3.03 18.93
N SER A 165 6.91 2.38 19.05
CA SER A 165 6.80 0.93 18.82
C SER A 165 7.27 0.58 17.41
N LEU A 166 8.03 -0.52 17.27
CA LEU A 166 8.46 -1.01 15.95
C LEU A 166 7.26 -1.45 15.10
N ILE A 167 6.19 -1.93 15.74
CA ILE A 167 5.05 -2.52 15.05
C ILE A 167 3.84 -1.60 15.10
N ASP A 168 3.53 -1.03 16.25
CA ASP A 168 2.33 -0.22 16.48
C ASP A 168 2.69 1.28 16.37
N TYR A 169 3.20 1.69 15.21
CA TYR A 169 3.56 3.08 14.89
C TYR A 169 2.42 3.80 14.15
N LYS A 170 2.49 5.14 14.06
CA LYS A 170 1.54 5.96 13.30
C LYS A 170 1.93 5.99 11.80
N PRO A 171 1.14 5.40 10.89
CA PRO A 171 1.45 5.43 9.46
C PRO A 171 1.34 6.84 8.88
N ALA A 172 2.16 7.16 7.88
CA ALA A 172 2.20 8.49 7.25
C ALA A 172 1.36 8.62 5.97
N ALA A 173 0.40 7.72 5.74
CA ALA A 173 -0.34 7.59 4.47
C ALA A 173 -0.85 8.94 3.90
N HIS A 174 -1.30 9.85 4.77
CA HIS A 174 -1.88 11.16 4.42
C HIS A 174 -1.13 12.36 5.01
N ASP A 175 0.00 12.15 5.69
CA ASP A 175 0.77 13.20 6.36
C ASP A 175 2.15 13.32 5.70
N ILE A 176 2.26 14.27 4.76
CA ILE A 176 3.49 14.52 3.99
C ILE A 176 4.66 14.88 4.91
N GLY A 177 4.39 15.65 5.97
CA GLY A 177 5.40 16.05 6.94
C GLY A 177 5.93 14.84 7.70
N LEU A 178 5.04 13.97 8.17
CA LEU A 178 5.41 12.75 8.86
C LEU A 178 6.11 11.74 7.94
N ARG A 179 5.68 11.61 6.68
CA ARG A 179 6.33 10.75 5.68
C ARG A 179 7.79 11.15 5.49
N ARG A 180 8.04 12.44 5.28
CA ARG A 180 9.40 12.98 5.14
C ARG A 180 10.27 12.70 6.37
N ARG A 181 9.72 12.81 7.59
CA ARG A 181 10.46 12.48 8.82
C ARG A 181 10.81 10.99 8.90
N TYR A 182 9.95 10.09 8.42
CA TYR A 182 10.27 8.67 8.33
C TYR A 182 11.32 8.38 7.25
N GLU A 183 11.29 9.06 6.11
CA GLU A 183 12.34 8.96 5.08
C GLU A 183 13.70 9.42 5.67
N GLU A 184 13.73 10.54 6.37
CA GLU A 184 14.92 11.02 7.09
C GLU A 184 15.40 9.99 8.15
N CYS A 185 14.49 9.29 8.83
CA CYS A 185 14.82 8.17 9.71
C CYS A 185 15.49 7.01 8.95
N VAL A 186 14.94 6.60 7.80
CA VAL A 186 15.47 5.51 6.97
C VAL A 186 16.89 5.82 6.51
N GLU A 187 17.10 7.04 6.00
CA GLU A 187 18.41 7.51 5.57
C GLU A 187 19.41 7.57 6.73
N LEU A 188 19.03 8.17 7.86
CA LEU A 188 19.90 8.28 9.02
C LEU A 188 20.36 6.90 9.50
N LEU A 189 19.44 5.94 9.60
CA LEU A 189 19.76 4.58 10.04
C LEU A 189 20.62 3.83 9.04
N GLU A 190 20.43 4.04 7.74
CA GLU A 190 21.32 3.48 6.72
C GLU A 190 22.77 3.90 6.95
N HIS A 191 22.99 5.20 7.18
CA HIS A 191 24.31 5.76 7.44
C HIS A 191 24.92 5.24 8.75
N VAL A 192 24.14 5.20 9.83
CA VAL A 192 24.61 4.69 11.14
C VAL A 192 24.96 3.20 11.07
N ILE A 193 24.13 2.39 10.40
CA ILE A 193 24.39 0.96 10.21
C ILE A 193 25.65 0.76 9.37
N ARG A 194 25.78 1.48 8.25
CA ARG A 194 26.94 1.36 7.36
C ARG A 194 28.25 1.74 8.03
N ASP A 195 28.24 2.87 8.75
CA ASP A 195 29.48 3.46 9.24
C ASP A 195 29.94 2.84 10.57
N PHE A 196 29.05 2.21 11.35
CA PHE A 196 29.38 1.71 12.68
C PHE A 196 28.95 0.28 13.00
N THR A 197 27.80 -0.17 12.50
CA THR A 197 27.13 -1.37 13.05
C THR A 197 26.34 -2.15 12.00
N MET A 198 27.04 -2.66 10.99
CA MET A 198 26.44 -3.48 9.91
C MET A 198 25.64 -4.69 10.41
N ASP A 199 25.93 -5.11 11.63
CA ASP A 199 25.42 -6.33 12.21
C ASP A 199 24.23 -6.14 13.16
N SER A 200 23.85 -4.90 13.46
CA SER A 200 22.80 -4.60 14.44
C SER A 200 21.41 -4.98 13.92
N LEU A 201 20.81 -6.01 14.50
CA LEU A 201 19.42 -6.39 14.20
C LEU A 201 18.42 -5.31 14.64
N ASN A 202 18.67 -4.66 15.77
CA ASN A 202 17.77 -3.64 16.33
C ASN A 202 17.65 -2.41 15.43
N LEU A 203 18.78 -1.89 14.95
CA LEU A 203 18.77 -0.73 14.05
C LEU A 203 18.14 -1.08 12.69
N ARG A 204 18.37 -2.30 12.19
CA ARG A 204 17.74 -2.80 10.96
C ARG A 204 16.23 -2.92 11.11
N LEU A 205 15.73 -3.45 12.23
CA LEU A 205 14.29 -3.49 12.53
C LEU A 205 13.69 -2.09 12.66
N ARG A 206 14.38 -1.14 13.30
CA ARG A 206 13.94 0.26 13.35
C ARG A 206 13.89 0.88 11.95
N ARG A 207 14.89 0.63 11.11
CA ARG A 207 14.93 1.12 9.72
C ARG A 207 13.79 0.53 8.90
N ALA A 208 13.53 -0.77 9.03
CA ALA A 208 12.40 -1.44 8.38
C ALA A 208 11.05 -0.85 8.85
N SER A 209 10.90 -0.59 10.15
CA SER A 209 9.72 0.07 10.72
C SER A 209 9.51 1.48 10.15
N CYS A 210 10.55 2.32 10.12
CA CYS A 210 10.49 3.64 9.48
C CYS A 210 10.16 3.54 7.98
N ALA A 211 10.74 2.58 7.25
CA ALA A 211 10.47 2.37 5.83
C ALA A 211 9.00 1.98 5.58
N LEU A 212 8.45 1.05 6.37
CA LEU A 212 7.03 0.70 6.28
C LEU A 212 6.12 1.89 6.57
N ALA A 213 6.50 2.74 7.53
CA ALA A 213 5.74 3.92 7.91
C ALA A 213 5.76 5.01 6.82
N ALA A 214 6.88 5.15 6.10
CA ALA A 214 7.02 6.00 4.93
C ALA A 214 6.26 5.47 3.70
N GLY A 215 6.08 4.15 3.61
CA GLY A 215 5.53 3.46 2.44
C GLY A 215 6.61 2.87 1.51
N ASP A 216 7.88 2.86 1.93
CA ASP A 216 8.98 2.27 1.19
C ASP A 216 9.10 0.76 1.48
N ASN A 217 8.34 -0.02 0.72
CA ASN A 217 8.34 -1.48 0.85
C ASN A 217 9.65 -2.13 0.37
N GLN A 218 10.44 -1.44 -0.46
CA GLN A 218 11.70 -1.99 -0.98
C GLN A 218 12.80 -1.93 0.09
N ALA A 219 12.97 -0.77 0.75
CA ALA A 219 13.91 -0.62 1.86
C ALA A 219 13.56 -1.57 3.01
N LEU A 220 12.27 -1.72 3.33
CA LEU A 220 11.80 -2.70 4.31
C LEU A 220 12.19 -4.13 3.92
N SER A 221 11.89 -4.55 2.68
CA SER A 221 12.13 -5.94 2.23
C SER A 221 13.61 -6.29 2.30
N ASN A 222 14.48 -5.33 1.96
CA ASN A 222 15.93 -5.49 2.06
C ASN A 222 16.40 -5.68 3.50
N GLU A 223 15.85 -4.94 4.45
CA GLU A 223 16.22 -5.06 5.87
C GLU A 223 15.70 -6.34 6.50
N ILE A 224 14.43 -6.69 6.26
CA ILE A 224 13.83 -7.91 6.78
C ILE A 224 14.60 -9.14 6.30
N ARG A 225 15.02 -9.19 5.04
CA ARG A 225 15.84 -10.28 4.50
C ARG A 225 17.14 -10.45 5.28
N ARG A 226 17.81 -9.34 5.61
CA ARG A 226 19.07 -9.35 6.38
C ARG A 226 18.86 -9.79 7.82
N VAL A 227 17.75 -9.39 8.44
CA VAL A 227 17.37 -9.82 9.79
C VAL A 227 17.05 -11.31 9.81
N LEU A 228 16.17 -11.78 8.92
CA LEU A 228 15.75 -13.19 8.86
C LEU A 228 16.87 -14.15 8.43
N ALA A 229 17.87 -13.66 7.70
CA ALA A 229 19.08 -14.43 7.38
C ALA A 229 19.93 -14.74 8.62
N ARG A 230 19.84 -13.92 9.67
CA ARG A 230 20.57 -14.09 10.93
C ARG A 230 19.71 -14.74 12.02
N ASP A 231 18.46 -14.32 12.10
CA ASP A 231 17.47 -14.80 13.05
C ASP A 231 16.17 -15.12 12.28
N SER A 232 16.07 -16.36 11.82
CA SER A 232 14.94 -16.83 11.00
C SER A 232 13.63 -16.93 11.80
N GLN A 233 13.67 -16.83 13.13
CA GLN A 233 12.51 -16.91 14.01
C GLN A 233 12.14 -15.55 14.61
N ASN A 234 12.73 -14.47 14.13
CA ASN A 234 12.46 -13.13 14.63
C ASN A 234 11.00 -12.70 14.39
N LEU A 235 10.18 -12.76 15.45
CA LEU A 235 8.74 -12.48 15.38
C LEU A 235 8.43 -11.04 14.93
N VAL A 236 9.28 -10.06 15.26
CA VAL A 236 9.11 -8.67 14.85
C VAL A 236 9.34 -8.52 13.35
N ALA A 237 10.41 -9.11 12.82
CA ALA A 237 10.70 -9.08 11.38
C ALA A 237 9.57 -9.76 10.57
N ILE A 238 9.09 -10.92 11.01
CA ILE A 238 7.98 -11.64 10.34
C ILE A 238 6.71 -10.78 10.34
N ALA A 239 6.37 -10.15 11.47
CA ALA A 239 5.21 -9.27 11.56
C ALA A 239 5.31 -8.03 10.64
N LEU A 240 6.49 -7.40 10.57
CA LEU A 240 6.73 -6.28 9.66
C LEU A 240 6.60 -6.73 8.19
N ASN A 241 7.10 -7.92 7.86
CA ASN A 241 7.00 -8.48 6.51
C ASN A 241 5.53 -8.73 6.13
N ALA A 242 4.77 -9.33 7.04
CA ALA A 242 3.35 -9.57 6.84
C ALA A 242 2.56 -8.26 6.62
N LYS A 243 2.90 -7.19 7.35
CA LYS A 243 2.29 -5.86 7.13
C LYS A 243 2.63 -5.29 5.75
N ALA A 244 3.88 -5.39 5.30
CA ALA A 244 4.30 -4.94 3.98
C ALA A 244 3.59 -5.71 2.87
N LEU A 245 3.57 -7.05 2.96
CA LEU A 245 2.87 -7.93 2.02
C LEU A 245 1.38 -7.60 1.94
N ARG A 246 0.75 -7.29 3.08
CA ARG A 246 -0.64 -6.84 3.11
C ARG A 246 -0.82 -5.49 2.38
N GLY A 247 0.05 -4.53 2.63
CA GLY A 247 0.02 -3.22 1.95
C GLY A 247 0.24 -3.31 0.44
N LEU A 248 1.01 -4.29 -0.01
CA LEU A 248 1.22 -4.62 -1.43
C LEU A 248 0.07 -5.47 -2.04
N GLY A 249 -1.02 -5.71 -1.33
CA GLY A 249 -2.12 -6.56 -1.80
C GLY A 249 -1.79 -8.06 -1.89
N SER A 250 -0.62 -8.48 -1.42
CA SER A 250 -0.10 -9.86 -1.51
C SER A 250 -0.69 -10.77 -0.42
N ILE A 251 -2.02 -10.89 -0.38
CA ILE A 251 -2.74 -11.44 0.77
C ILE A 251 -2.37 -12.90 1.07
N ASP A 252 -2.13 -13.74 0.06
CA ASP A 252 -1.80 -15.15 0.27
C ASP A 252 -0.39 -15.33 0.87
N GLN A 253 0.57 -14.53 0.42
CA GLN A 253 1.92 -14.49 1.01
C GLN A 253 1.87 -13.96 2.44
N CYS A 254 1.09 -12.89 2.67
CA CYS A 254 0.84 -12.34 4.01
C CYS A 254 0.30 -13.42 4.96
N ARG A 255 -0.69 -14.22 4.53
CA ARG A 255 -1.23 -15.33 5.34
C ARG A 255 -0.20 -16.39 5.65
N SER A 256 0.63 -16.75 4.68
CA SER A 256 1.69 -17.74 4.88
C SER A 256 2.70 -17.27 5.94
N GLU A 257 3.10 -16.00 5.89
CA GLU A 257 3.97 -15.41 6.92
C GLU A 257 3.30 -15.31 8.29
N LEU A 258 2.01 -14.99 8.34
CA LEU A 258 1.25 -14.95 9.60
C LEU A 258 1.07 -16.34 10.21
N GLN A 259 0.86 -17.37 9.39
CA GLN A 259 0.82 -18.76 9.84
C GLN A 259 2.17 -19.18 10.41
N ARG A 260 3.27 -18.82 9.76
CA ARG A 260 4.63 -19.03 10.27
C ARG A 260 4.87 -18.30 11.59
N CYS A 261 4.43 -17.05 11.71
CA CYS A 261 4.56 -16.28 12.95
C CYS A 261 3.85 -16.97 14.12
N LEU A 262 2.60 -17.41 13.89
CA LEU A 262 1.75 -18.03 14.91
C LEU A 262 2.13 -19.48 15.20
N SER A 263 2.83 -20.17 14.30
CA SER A 263 3.40 -21.49 14.60
C SER A 263 4.61 -21.40 15.53
N ILE A 264 5.39 -20.31 15.45
CA ILE A 264 6.50 -20.03 16.38
C ILE A 264 5.95 -19.60 17.75
N ASN A 265 5.00 -18.65 17.76
CA ASN A 265 4.37 -18.19 18.99
C ASN A 265 2.86 -17.89 18.75
N PRO A 266 1.96 -18.79 19.21
CA PRO A 266 0.50 -18.61 19.04
C PRO A 266 -0.07 -17.37 19.74
N GLU A 267 0.58 -16.91 20.82
CA GLU A 267 0.13 -15.78 21.64
C GLU A 267 0.73 -14.44 21.19
N TYR A 268 1.54 -14.43 20.12
CA TYR A 268 2.16 -13.20 19.65
C TYR A 268 1.13 -12.23 19.07
N ALA A 269 0.68 -11.31 19.94
CA ALA A 269 -0.45 -10.43 19.71
C ALA A 269 -0.42 -9.67 18.37
N PRO A 270 0.73 -9.12 17.91
CA PRO A 270 0.76 -8.42 16.62
C PRO A 270 0.36 -9.29 15.42
N CYS A 271 0.86 -10.52 15.35
CA CYS A 271 0.50 -11.45 14.28
C CYS A 271 -0.94 -11.98 14.45
N ALA A 272 -1.39 -12.22 15.69
CA ALA A 272 -2.75 -12.69 15.96
C ALA A 272 -3.80 -11.66 15.53
N ARG A 273 -3.59 -10.38 15.88
CA ARG A 273 -4.46 -9.26 15.45
C ARG A 273 -4.48 -9.15 13.93
N LEU A 274 -3.32 -9.12 13.28
CA LEU A 274 -3.21 -8.98 11.82
C LEU A 274 -3.84 -10.18 11.08
N ASN A 275 -3.68 -11.41 11.59
CA ASN A 275 -4.29 -12.60 11.02
C ASN A 275 -5.83 -12.57 11.07
N ARG A 276 -6.41 -12.06 12.16
CA ARG A 276 -7.87 -11.88 12.24
C ARG A 276 -8.37 -10.90 11.17
N LEU A 277 -7.68 -9.77 11.01
CA LEU A 277 -8.01 -8.76 10.00
C LEU A 277 -7.93 -9.33 8.59
N VAL A 278 -6.81 -9.98 8.25
CA VAL A 278 -6.60 -10.57 6.92
C VAL A 278 -7.64 -11.66 6.60
N ARG A 279 -7.99 -12.51 7.58
CA ARG A 279 -9.03 -13.53 7.39
C ARG A 279 -10.41 -12.92 7.16
N ASN A 280 -10.76 -11.87 7.89
CA ASN A 280 -12.01 -11.14 7.68
C ASN A 280 -12.04 -10.48 6.30
N GLN A 281 -10.95 -9.83 5.90
CA GLN A 281 -10.81 -9.22 4.58
C GLN A 281 -11.05 -10.25 3.46
N GLN A 282 -10.42 -11.42 3.52
CA GLN A 282 -10.64 -12.48 2.53
C GLN A 282 -12.09 -12.99 2.52
N LYS A 283 -12.72 -13.08 3.69
CA LYS A 283 -14.13 -13.47 3.79
C LYS A 283 -15.03 -12.45 3.08
N HIS A 284 -14.84 -11.16 3.33
CA HIS A 284 -15.62 -10.11 2.67
C HIS A 284 -15.40 -10.09 1.17
N VAL A 285 -14.14 -10.14 0.70
CA VAL A 285 -13.83 -10.19 -0.74
C VAL A 285 -14.53 -11.39 -1.41
N LYS A 286 -14.47 -12.57 -0.79
CA LYS A 286 -15.16 -13.76 -1.31
C LYS A 286 -16.68 -13.57 -1.38
N ASN A 287 -17.28 -12.96 -0.36
CA ASN A 287 -18.71 -12.67 -0.33
C ASN A 287 -19.10 -11.64 -1.40
N ILE A 288 -18.34 -10.55 -1.53
CA ILE A 288 -18.55 -9.49 -2.53
C ILE A 288 -18.56 -10.09 -3.93
N LEU A 289 -17.54 -10.86 -4.30
CA LEU A 289 -17.44 -11.48 -5.63
C LEU A 289 -18.62 -12.43 -5.89
N ARG A 290 -19.06 -13.19 -4.88
CA ARG A 290 -20.27 -14.02 -4.98
C ARG A 290 -21.50 -13.16 -5.25
N TRP A 291 -21.74 -12.09 -4.48
CA TRP A 291 -22.91 -11.24 -4.65
C TRP A 291 -22.91 -10.47 -5.98
N ILE A 292 -21.74 -10.07 -6.48
CA ILE A 292 -21.58 -9.51 -7.83
C ILE A 292 -22.01 -10.54 -8.87
N SER A 293 -21.53 -11.78 -8.77
CA SER A 293 -21.91 -12.86 -9.70
C SER A 293 -23.41 -13.18 -9.70
N GLU A 294 -24.05 -13.04 -8.54
CA GLU A 294 -25.49 -13.24 -8.37
C GLU A 294 -26.32 -11.98 -8.72
N LYS A 295 -25.66 -10.89 -9.12
CA LYS A 295 -26.26 -9.56 -9.39
C LYS A 295 -27.06 -8.99 -8.21
N ASN A 296 -26.70 -9.39 -6.99
CA ASN A 296 -27.32 -8.89 -5.77
C ASN A 296 -26.57 -7.66 -5.23
N PHE A 297 -26.70 -6.54 -5.95
CA PHE A 297 -25.91 -5.33 -5.68
C PHE A 297 -26.21 -4.68 -4.33
N LYS A 298 -27.40 -4.87 -3.77
CA LYS A 298 -27.72 -4.40 -2.39
C LYS A 298 -26.83 -5.09 -1.36
N GLN A 299 -26.60 -6.40 -1.51
CA GLN A 299 -25.71 -7.14 -0.61
C GLN A 299 -24.24 -6.78 -0.85
N VAL A 300 -23.84 -6.45 -2.07
CA VAL A 300 -22.49 -5.94 -2.37
C VAL A 300 -22.21 -4.66 -1.57
N VAL A 301 -23.11 -3.68 -1.64
CA VAL A 301 -22.97 -2.41 -0.89
C VAL A 301 -22.88 -2.68 0.61
N SER A 302 -23.75 -3.53 1.16
CA SER A 302 -23.75 -3.88 2.58
C SER A 302 -22.48 -4.62 3.04
N GLU A 303 -21.92 -5.50 2.22
CA GLU A 303 -20.68 -6.21 2.55
C GLU A 303 -19.47 -5.29 2.47
N ILE A 304 -19.43 -4.36 1.51
CA ILE A 304 -18.34 -3.39 1.40
C ILE A 304 -18.38 -2.38 2.55
N SER A 305 -19.56 -1.92 2.97
CA SER A 305 -19.68 -1.06 4.16
C SER A 305 -19.19 -1.77 5.42
N ALA A 306 -19.58 -3.04 5.62
CA ALA A 306 -19.09 -3.85 6.73
C ALA A 306 -17.57 -4.08 6.67
N ALA A 307 -16.99 -4.24 5.47
CA ALA A 307 -15.55 -4.37 5.29
C ALA A 307 -14.79 -3.07 5.65
N LYS A 308 -15.39 -1.90 5.43
CA LYS A 308 -14.82 -0.58 5.75
C LYS A 308 -14.94 -0.21 7.23
N GLU A 309 -15.98 -0.65 7.94
CA GLU A 309 -16.16 -0.34 9.37
C GLU A 309 -15.02 -0.86 10.27
N GLY A 310 -14.32 -1.91 9.85
CA GLY A 310 -13.25 -2.54 10.65
C GLY A 310 -11.88 -1.86 10.56
N GLU A 311 -11.63 -1.03 9.53
CA GLU A 311 -10.35 -0.37 9.29
C GLU A 311 -10.56 0.96 8.57
N GLU A 312 -9.99 2.05 9.11
CA GLU A 312 -10.11 3.41 8.53
C GLU A 312 -9.51 3.50 7.11
N HIS A 313 -8.50 2.66 6.81
CA HIS A 313 -7.84 2.57 5.50
C HIS A 313 -7.59 1.10 5.12
N PRO A 314 -8.61 0.38 4.61
CA PRO A 314 -8.42 -0.99 4.19
C PRO A 314 -7.49 -1.02 2.96
N PRO A 315 -6.57 -1.98 2.86
CA PRO A 315 -5.82 -2.22 1.63
C PRO A 315 -6.80 -2.52 0.49
N ASN A 316 -6.43 -2.07 -0.71
CA ASN A 316 -7.25 -2.15 -1.92
C ASN A 316 -8.53 -1.28 -1.86
N GLU A 317 -8.47 -0.11 -1.23
CA GLU A 317 -9.58 0.85 -1.18
C GLU A 317 -10.06 1.25 -2.59
N GLU A 318 -9.13 1.31 -3.54
CA GLU A 318 -9.38 1.54 -4.95
C GLU A 318 -10.31 0.47 -5.54
N GLN A 319 -10.07 -0.81 -5.22
CA GLN A 319 -10.88 -1.93 -5.70
C GLN A 319 -12.26 -1.95 -5.05
N LEU A 320 -12.34 -1.65 -3.74
CA LEU A 320 -13.62 -1.55 -3.02
C LEU A 320 -14.49 -0.43 -3.61
N SER A 321 -13.87 0.70 -3.97
CA SER A 321 -14.58 1.83 -4.59
C SER A 321 -15.04 1.47 -6.02
N ALA A 322 -14.22 0.73 -6.78
CA ALA A 322 -14.60 0.24 -8.10
C ALA A 322 -15.79 -0.75 -8.05
N TRP A 323 -15.82 -1.68 -7.09
CA TRP A 323 -16.96 -2.58 -6.90
C TRP A 323 -18.23 -1.85 -6.41
N LEU A 324 -18.10 -0.80 -5.60
CA LEU A 324 -19.24 0.06 -5.25
C LEU A 324 -19.79 0.80 -6.46
N CYS A 325 -18.90 1.36 -7.29
CA CYS A 325 -19.27 1.97 -8.57
C CYS A 325 -20.09 0.99 -9.44
N GLU A 326 -19.61 -0.23 -9.65
CA GLU A 326 -20.34 -1.29 -10.36
C GLU A 326 -21.69 -1.62 -9.69
N ALA A 327 -21.72 -1.75 -8.37
CA ALA A 327 -22.93 -2.07 -7.63
C ALA A 327 -24.00 -0.97 -7.78
N TYR A 328 -23.61 0.31 -7.71
CA TYR A 328 -24.55 1.42 -7.86
C TYR A 328 -25.04 1.59 -9.29
N VAL A 329 -24.24 1.28 -10.31
CA VAL A 329 -24.72 1.12 -11.70
C VAL A 329 -25.82 0.06 -11.75
N GLY A 330 -25.58 -1.10 -11.15
CA GLY A 330 -26.56 -2.18 -11.08
C GLY A 330 -27.83 -1.84 -10.30
N LEU A 331 -27.75 -0.89 -9.35
CA LEU A 331 -28.89 -0.37 -8.59
C LEU A 331 -29.58 0.84 -9.24
N LEU A 332 -29.03 1.35 -10.35
CA LEU A 332 -29.49 2.58 -11.01
C LEU A 332 -29.43 3.82 -10.10
N ASP A 333 -28.51 3.84 -9.14
CA ASP A 333 -28.31 4.96 -8.23
C ASP A 333 -27.21 5.88 -8.76
N THR A 334 -27.60 6.91 -9.52
CA THR A 334 -26.66 7.79 -10.20
C THR A 334 -25.95 8.77 -9.26
N VAL A 335 -26.52 9.06 -8.09
CA VAL A 335 -25.91 9.98 -7.12
C VAL A 335 -24.76 9.30 -6.41
N ASN A 336 -25.02 8.15 -5.77
CA ASN A 336 -23.99 7.42 -5.04
C ASN A 336 -22.99 6.76 -5.99
N GLY A 337 -23.47 6.26 -7.14
CA GLY A 337 -22.62 5.66 -8.17
C GLY A 337 -21.54 6.63 -8.66
N ARG A 338 -21.90 7.86 -9.03
CA ARG A 338 -20.91 8.84 -9.51
C ARG A 338 -19.88 9.19 -8.44
N GLN A 339 -20.30 9.35 -7.19
CA GLN A 339 -19.39 9.64 -6.09
C GLN A 339 -18.33 8.54 -5.92
N GLU A 340 -18.75 7.27 -5.90
CA GLU A 340 -17.82 6.15 -5.75
C GLU A 340 -16.98 5.90 -7.01
N CYS A 341 -17.53 6.08 -8.22
CA CYS A 341 -16.76 5.98 -9.46
C CYS A 341 -15.66 7.07 -9.53
N MET A 342 -15.99 8.33 -9.22
CA MET A 342 -14.99 9.41 -9.17
C MET A 342 -13.93 9.16 -8.10
N LYS A 343 -14.33 8.62 -6.94
CA LYS A 343 -13.39 8.19 -5.90
C LYS A 343 -12.46 7.09 -6.41
N ALA A 344 -13.00 6.07 -7.09
CA ALA A 344 -12.21 4.98 -7.66
C ALA A 344 -11.20 5.50 -8.70
N LEU A 345 -11.60 6.39 -9.60
CA LEU A 345 -10.70 7.03 -10.59
C LEU A 345 -9.58 7.81 -9.90
N LYS A 346 -9.89 8.56 -8.84
CA LYS A 346 -8.87 9.31 -8.07
C LYS A 346 -7.84 8.37 -7.43
N LEU A 347 -8.25 7.21 -6.95
CA LEU A 347 -7.38 6.24 -6.29
C LEU A 347 -6.57 5.40 -7.29
N LEU A 348 -7.18 4.96 -8.39
CA LEU A 348 -6.53 4.15 -9.44
C LEU A 348 -5.63 4.99 -10.36
N GLY A 349 -5.91 6.29 -10.47
CA GLY A 349 -5.43 7.14 -11.56
C GLY A 349 -6.37 7.04 -12.76
N ASP A 350 -6.93 8.17 -13.17
CA ASP A 350 -7.85 8.31 -14.31
C ASP A 350 -7.26 7.78 -15.63
N LYS A 351 -5.93 7.82 -15.77
CA LYS A 351 -5.22 7.32 -16.96
C LYS A 351 -4.67 5.91 -16.83
N SER A 352 -4.97 5.23 -15.72
CA SER A 352 -4.49 3.86 -15.49
C SER A 352 -5.30 2.87 -16.33
N PRO A 353 -4.68 1.83 -16.93
CA PRO A 353 -5.42 0.73 -17.55
C PRO A 353 -6.42 0.06 -16.60
N ALA A 354 -6.19 0.12 -15.29
CA ALA A 354 -7.11 -0.40 -14.28
C ALA A 354 -8.43 0.42 -14.16
N ALA A 355 -8.47 1.63 -14.71
CA ALA A 355 -9.63 2.52 -14.65
C ALA A 355 -10.67 2.27 -15.76
N VAL A 356 -10.39 1.39 -16.73
CA VAL A 356 -11.25 1.15 -17.90
C VAL A 356 -12.68 0.80 -17.51
N ASP A 357 -12.88 -0.21 -16.65
CA ASP A 357 -14.22 -0.62 -16.22
C ASP A 357 -14.93 0.49 -15.40
N VAL A 358 -14.18 1.33 -14.67
CA VAL A 358 -14.74 2.46 -13.92
C VAL A 358 -15.26 3.55 -14.85
N HIS A 359 -14.52 3.88 -15.91
CA HIS A 359 -14.98 4.83 -16.94
C HIS A 359 -16.22 4.32 -17.67
N LEU A 360 -16.28 3.01 -18.00
CA LEU A 360 -17.46 2.40 -18.61
C LEU A 360 -18.68 2.49 -17.69
N ASN A 361 -18.50 2.17 -16.40
CA ASN A 361 -19.56 2.29 -15.41
C ASN A 361 -20.04 3.75 -15.24
N LEU A 362 -19.12 4.71 -15.21
CA LEU A 362 -19.45 6.13 -15.12
C LEU A 362 -20.21 6.63 -16.37
N ALA A 363 -19.85 6.15 -17.56
CA ALA A 363 -20.58 6.42 -18.79
C ALA A 363 -22.02 5.88 -18.76
N GLU A 364 -22.24 4.67 -18.23
CA GLU A 364 -23.59 4.12 -18.03
C GLU A 364 -24.41 4.95 -17.03
N LEU A 365 -23.80 5.47 -15.96
CA LEU A 365 -24.50 6.38 -15.03
C LEU A 365 -24.92 7.68 -15.73
N PHE A 366 -24.06 8.27 -16.57
CA PHE A 366 -24.42 9.47 -17.33
C PHE A 366 -25.51 9.20 -18.37
N LEU A 367 -25.56 8.00 -18.95
CA LEU A 367 -26.68 7.58 -19.80
C LEU A 367 -28.01 7.54 -19.04
N LEU A 368 -28.01 7.08 -17.77
CA LEU A 368 -29.22 7.09 -16.93
C LEU A 368 -29.70 8.50 -16.59
N GLU A 369 -28.80 9.49 -16.65
CA GLU A 369 -29.11 10.92 -16.45
C GLU A 369 -29.41 11.67 -17.76
N ASP A 370 -29.50 10.96 -18.89
CA ASP A 370 -29.64 11.52 -20.24
C ASP A 370 -28.53 12.51 -20.65
N ASP A 371 -27.38 12.50 -19.96
CA ASP A 371 -26.20 13.32 -20.29
C ASP A 371 -25.30 12.60 -21.30
N LEU A 372 -25.74 12.62 -22.57
CA LEU A 372 -25.05 11.92 -23.66
C LEU A 372 -23.64 12.48 -23.93
N ASP A 373 -23.40 13.75 -23.62
CA ASP A 373 -22.10 14.40 -23.84
C ASP A 373 -21.06 13.82 -22.88
N LYS A 374 -21.36 13.79 -21.57
CA LYS A 374 -20.48 13.17 -20.58
C LYS A 374 -20.36 11.67 -20.76
N ALA A 375 -21.46 10.98 -21.07
CA ALA A 375 -21.41 9.55 -21.38
C ALA A 375 -20.46 9.24 -22.54
N THR A 376 -20.50 10.05 -23.61
CA THR A 376 -19.57 9.91 -24.75
C THR A 376 -18.12 10.13 -24.32
N GLN A 377 -17.87 11.15 -23.48
CA GLN A 377 -16.53 11.47 -23.01
C GLN A 377 -15.92 10.31 -22.21
N GLU A 378 -16.65 9.78 -21.24
CA GLU A 378 -16.18 8.68 -20.39
C GLU A 378 -15.99 7.38 -21.19
N ALA A 379 -16.91 7.06 -22.12
CA ALA A 379 -16.77 5.89 -22.98
C ALA A 379 -15.55 6.00 -23.93
N LYS A 380 -15.24 7.21 -24.41
CA LYS A 380 -14.00 7.46 -25.17
C LYS A 380 -12.75 7.33 -24.31
N ALA A 381 -12.77 7.84 -23.08
CA ALA A 381 -11.65 7.66 -22.15
C ALA A 381 -11.36 6.17 -21.91
N ALA A 382 -12.39 5.35 -21.69
CA ALA A 382 -12.24 3.90 -21.61
C ALA A 382 -11.62 3.30 -22.89
N LYS A 383 -12.04 3.75 -24.08
CA LYS A 383 -11.51 3.28 -25.37
C LYS A 383 -10.06 3.70 -25.62
N GLU A 384 -9.65 4.88 -25.16
CA GLU A 384 -8.26 5.35 -25.25
C GLU A 384 -7.33 4.51 -24.37
N LEU A 385 -7.80 4.10 -23.19
CA LEU A 385 -7.06 3.26 -22.26
C LEU A 385 -6.97 1.79 -22.72
N ASP A 386 -8.03 1.28 -23.33
CA ASP A 386 -8.05 -0.04 -23.97
C ASP A 386 -8.62 0.04 -25.40
N PRO A 387 -7.75 0.23 -26.41
CA PRO A 387 -8.17 0.30 -27.81
C PRO A 387 -8.82 -0.98 -28.35
N GLN A 388 -8.66 -2.13 -27.68
CA GLN A 388 -9.27 -3.39 -28.08
C GLN A 388 -10.57 -3.71 -27.30
N SER A 389 -11.04 -2.78 -26.47
CA SER A 389 -12.25 -2.99 -25.68
C SER A 389 -13.51 -3.03 -26.53
N ASP A 390 -14.06 -4.23 -26.71
CA ASP A 390 -15.39 -4.44 -27.33
C ASP A 390 -16.50 -3.76 -26.51
N LYS A 391 -16.36 -3.71 -25.18
CA LYS A 391 -17.31 -3.05 -24.28
C LYS A 391 -17.39 -1.55 -24.56
N ALA A 392 -16.25 -0.89 -24.77
CA ALA A 392 -16.23 0.53 -25.07
C ALA A 392 -16.84 0.84 -26.45
N ASP A 393 -16.54 0.01 -27.46
CA ASP A 393 -17.11 0.18 -28.81
C ASP A 393 -18.63 0.02 -28.81
N THR A 394 -19.14 -1.03 -28.15
CA THR A 394 -20.58 -1.27 -28.04
C THR A 394 -21.29 -0.14 -27.30
N LEU A 395 -20.70 0.40 -26.24
CA LEU A 395 -21.25 1.52 -25.50
C LEU A 395 -21.27 2.81 -26.33
N LEU A 396 -20.19 3.13 -27.05
CA LEU A 396 -20.12 4.28 -27.95
C LEU A 396 -21.17 4.19 -29.06
N HIS A 397 -21.32 3.01 -29.68
CA HIS A 397 -22.34 2.80 -30.70
C HIS A 397 -23.76 2.96 -30.12
N ARG A 398 -24.00 2.50 -28.88
CA ARG A 398 -25.27 2.69 -28.18
C ARG A 398 -25.55 4.17 -27.92
N ILE A 399 -24.56 4.92 -27.42
CA ILE A 399 -24.68 6.37 -27.18
C ILE A 399 -24.97 7.11 -28.49
N GLU A 400 -24.28 6.78 -29.58
CA GLU A 400 -24.53 7.39 -30.89
C GLU A 400 -25.95 7.11 -31.39
N ASN A 401 -26.43 5.88 -31.24
CA ASN A 401 -27.80 5.53 -31.62
C ASN A 401 -28.83 6.31 -30.79
N ILE A 402 -28.61 6.46 -29.48
CA ILE A 402 -29.48 7.27 -28.62
C ILE A 402 -29.45 8.73 -29.06
N ARG A 403 -28.27 9.31 -29.33
CA ARG A 403 -28.14 10.70 -29.80
C ARG A 403 -28.84 10.92 -31.14
N ARG A 404 -28.67 9.99 -32.09
CA ARG A 404 -29.35 10.05 -33.40
C ARG A 404 -30.86 9.96 -33.25
N ASN A 405 -31.35 9.04 -32.42
CA ASN A 405 -32.78 8.86 -32.19
C ASN A 405 -33.43 9.98 -31.37
N GLY A 406 -32.72 10.57 -30.40
CA GLY A 406 -33.18 11.68 -29.57
C GLY A 406 -33.21 13.03 -30.30
N ASN A 407 -32.28 13.28 -31.23
CA ASN A 407 -32.30 14.45 -32.10
C ASN A 407 -33.28 14.31 -33.28
N ARG A 408 -33.88 13.14 -33.46
CA ARG A 408 -34.81 12.89 -34.56
C ARG A 408 -36.16 13.50 -34.21
N LYS A 409 -36.66 14.37 -35.09
CA LYS A 409 -38.03 14.89 -34.99
C LYS A 409 -39.01 13.71 -35.04
N ASP A 410 -39.86 13.59 -34.02
CA ASP A 410 -40.98 12.65 -34.04
C ASP A 410 -42.12 13.24 -34.87
N TYR A 411 -42.15 12.92 -36.16
CA TYR A 411 -43.13 13.46 -37.11
C TYR A 411 -44.56 13.05 -36.76
N TYR A 412 -44.76 11.89 -36.14
CA TYR A 412 -46.06 11.45 -35.67
C TYR A 412 -46.55 12.31 -34.50
N LYS A 413 -45.65 12.62 -33.56
CA LYS A 413 -45.94 13.54 -32.44
C LYS A 413 -46.16 14.98 -32.91
N ILE A 414 -45.40 15.46 -33.89
CA ILE A 414 -45.57 16.81 -34.47
C ILE A 414 -46.96 16.98 -35.09
N LEU A 415 -47.48 15.95 -35.79
CA LEU A 415 -48.83 15.98 -36.35
C LEU A 415 -49.92 15.51 -35.35
N GLY A 416 -49.55 15.01 -34.17
CA GLY A 416 -50.49 14.51 -33.17
C GLY A 416 -51.24 13.24 -33.61
N VAL A 417 -50.60 12.37 -34.39
CA VAL A 417 -51.18 11.13 -34.92
C VAL A 417 -50.42 9.90 -34.43
N THR A 418 -51.06 8.73 -34.44
CA THR A 418 -50.40 7.46 -34.08
C THR A 418 -49.53 6.94 -35.21
N LYS A 419 -48.55 6.09 -34.90
CA LYS A 419 -47.70 5.42 -35.92
C LYS A 419 -48.51 4.59 -36.92
N THR A 420 -49.69 4.11 -36.51
CA THR A 420 -50.63 3.34 -37.33
C THR A 420 -51.60 4.19 -38.16
N ALA A 421 -51.49 5.52 -38.11
CA ALA A 421 -52.40 6.41 -38.82
C ALA A 421 -52.35 6.22 -40.35
N SER A 422 -53.52 6.20 -40.98
CA SER A 422 -53.64 6.07 -42.44
C SER A 422 -53.20 7.37 -43.15
N ALA A 423 -52.81 7.28 -44.43
CA ALA A 423 -52.48 8.46 -45.23
C ALA A 423 -53.65 9.47 -45.34
N SER A 424 -54.90 9.00 -45.26
CA SER A 424 -56.09 9.86 -45.19
C SER A 424 -56.20 10.61 -43.86
N ASP A 425 -55.86 9.96 -42.73
CA ASP A 425 -55.89 10.58 -41.41
C ASP A 425 -54.80 11.65 -41.27
N ILE A 426 -53.59 11.35 -41.73
CA ILE A 426 -52.46 12.29 -41.75
C ILE A 426 -52.81 13.52 -42.60
N ARG A 427 -53.39 13.33 -43.81
CA ARG A 427 -53.88 14.43 -44.65
C ARG A 427 -54.97 15.26 -43.98
N ARG A 428 -55.90 14.62 -43.25
CA ARG A 428 -57.01 15.30 -42.57
C ARG A 428 -56.50 16.17 -41.43
N VAL A 429 -55.62 15.62 -40.58
CA VAL A 429 -55.05 16.32 -39.42
C VAL A 429 -54.12 17.45 -39.86
N TYR A 430 -53.26 17.21 -40.85
CA TYR A 430 -52.42 18.26 -41.42
C TYR A 430 -53.24 19.43 -41.98
N ARG A 431 -54.34 19.19 -42.72
CA ARG A 431 -55.19 20.29 -43.23
C ARG A 431 -55.82 21.12 -42.10
N LYS A 432 -56.13 20.50 -40.96
CA LYS A 432 -56.67 21.20 -39.80
C LYS A 432 -55.59 22.09 -39.17
N LEU A 433 -54.42 21.52 -38.90
CA LEU A 433 -53.30 22.25 -38.31
C LEU A 433 -52.77 23.34 -39.25
N ALA A 434 -52.68 23.08 -40.56
CA ALA A 434 -52.18 24.04 -41.54
C ALA A 434 -53.07 25.29 -41.66
N LYS A 435 -54.38 25.18 -41.40
CA LYS A 435 -55.29 26.33 -41.33
C LYS A 435 -55.08 27.15 -40.04
N GLU A 436 -54.79 26.47 -38.94
CA GLU A 436 -54.60 27.08 -37.62
C GLU A 436 -53.26 27.82 -37.50
N TYR A 437 -52.20 27.24 -38.09
CA TYR A 437 -50.83 27.75 -38.06
C TYR A 437 -50.41 28.45 -39.37
N HIS A 438 -51.36 28.80 -40.25
CA HIS A 438 -51.02 29.46 -41.53
C HIS A 438 -50.43 30.86 -41.31
N PRO A 439 -49.31 31.23 -41.97
CA PRO A 439 -48.70 32.55 -41.82
C PRO A 439 -49.68 33.71 -42.07
N ASP A 440 -50.60 33.59 -43.02
CA ASP A 440 -51.59 34.63 -43.32
C ASP A 440 -52.64 34.83 -42.21
N LEU A 441 -53.01 33.76 -41.48
CA LEU A 441 -53.91 33.86 -40.32
C LEU A 441 -53.18 34.41 -39.09
N LEU A 442 -51.88 34.16 -38.99
CA LEU A 442 -51.05 34.62 -37.88
C LEU A 442 -50.58 36.07 -38.08
N ARG A 443 -50.51 36.57 -39.32
CA ARG A 443 -50.23 37.99 -39.63
C ARG A 443 -51.32 38.95 -39.15
N SER A 444 -52.55 38.48 -39.00
CA SER A 444 -53.67 39.29 -38.51
C SER A 444 -53.84 39.27 -36.99
N LYS A 445 -52.94 38.60 -36.26
CA LYS A 445 -52.91 38.56 -34.79
C LYS A 445 -51.77 39.40 -34.23
N ASP A 446 -52.03 40.12 -33.14
CA ASP A 446 -51.00 40.82 -32.36
C ASP A 446 -50.16 39.79 -31.58
N LEU A 447 -49.05 39.38 -32.18
CA LEU A 447 -48.08 38.41 -31.63
C LEU A 447 -46.70 39.09 -31.55
N SER A 448 -45.93 38.75 -30.52
CA SER A 448 -44.53 39.19 -30.44
C SER A 448 -43.66 38.53 -31.52
N ASP A 449 -42.50 39.10 -31.81
CA ASP A 449 -41.55 38.54 -32.79
C ASP A 449 -41.07 37.12 -32.39
N GLU A 450 -40.94 36.86 -31.09
CA GLU A 450 -40.57 35.54 -30.56
C GLU A 450 -41.70 34.51 -30.76
N GLU A 451 -42.94 34.89 -30.50
CA GLU A 451 -44.11 34.02 -30.72
C GLU A 451 -44.29 33.70 -32.21
N ARG A 452 -44.08 34.69 -33.08
CA ARG A 452 -44.13 34.51 -34.53
C ARG A 452 -43.06 33.51 -35.01
N ALA A 453 -41.83 33.62 -34.50
CA ALA A 453 -40.75 32.68 -34.82
C ALA A 453 -41.04 31.24 -34.36
N VAL A 454 -41.67 31.06 -33.19
CA VAL A 454 -42.09 29.73 -32.69
C VAL A 454 -43.17 29.12 -33.58
N MET A 455 -44.15 29.92 -34.02
CA MET A 455 -45.21 29.44 -34.91
C MET A 455 -44.70 29.11 -36.31
N ASP A 456 -43.80 29.92 -36.87
CA ASP A 456 -43.15 29.66 -38.16
C ASP A 456 -42.29 28.38 -38.10
N LYS A 457 -41.63 28.12 -36.97
CA LYS A 457 -40.91 26.87 -36.74
C LYS A 457 -41.87 25.67 -36.72
N ARG A 458 -42.97 25.75 -35.96
CA ARG A 458 -43.99 24.69 -35.93
C ARG A 458 -44.61 24.42 -37.29
N PHE A 459 -44.93 25.47 -38.06
CA PHE A 459 -45.48 25.32 -39.40
C PHE A 459 -44.50 24.62 -40.35
N ARG A 460 -43.21 24.97 -40.28
CA ARG A 460 -42.15 24.26 -41.02
C ARG A 460 -42.04 22.80 -40.61
N ASP A 461 -41.99 22.51 -39.31
CA ASP A 461 -41.90 21.14 -38.78
C ASP A 461 -43.12 20.29 -39.17
N MET A 462 -44.32 20.88 -39.24
CA MET A 462 -45.53 20.19 -39.71
C MET A 462 -45.50 19.89 -41.21
N ASN A 463 -45.00 20.83 -42.03
CA ASN A 463 -44.83 20.60 -43.46
C ASN A 463 -43.82 19.48 -43.73
N GLU A 464 -42.72 19.50 -42.98
CA GLU A 464 -41.68 18.47 -42.97
C GLU A 464 -42.28 17.09 -42.62
N ALA A 465 -43.03 17.03 -41.51
CA ALA A 465 -43.70 15.81 -41.06
C ALA A 465 -44.69 15.27 -42.11
N LYS A 466 -45.46 16.14 -42.75
CA LYS A 466 -46.42 15.77 -43.79
C LYS A 466 -45.73 15.25 -45.05
N GLU A 467 -44.60 15.82 -45.44
CA GLU A 467 -43.82 15.36 -46.59
C GLU A 467 -43.26 13.96 -46.37
N VAL A 468 -42.72 13.70 -45.17
CA VAL A 468 -42.13 12.40 -44.83
C VAL A 468 -43.20 11.32 -44.62
N LEU A 469 -44.30 11.63 -43.93
CA LEU A 469 -45.30 10.62 -43.53
C LEU A 469 -46.34 10.30 -44.61
N LEU A 470 -46.48 11.12 -45.66
CA LEU A 470 -47.40 10.83 -46.78
C LEU A 470 -46.74 10.10 -47.94
N ASP A 471 -45.42 10.15 -48.04
CA ASP A 471 -44.63 9.39 -49.01
C ASP A 471 -44.32 8.02 -48.40
N GLU A 472 -44.79 6.95 -49.03
CA GLU A 472 -44.66 5.59 -48.48
C GLU A 472 -43.19 5.15 -48.36
N GLU A 473 -42.33 5.57 -49.29
CA GLU A 473 -40.90 5.23 -49.28
C GLU A 473 -40.18 6.02 -48.18
N LYS A 474 -40.45 7.34 -48.07
CA LYS A 474 -39.91 8.16 -46.98
C LYS A 474 -40.43 7.71 -45.62
N ARG A 475 -41.70 7.34 -45.50
CA ARG A 475 -42.28 6.83 -44.25
C ARG A 475 -41.66 5.50 -43.85
N ALA A 476 -41.46 4.58 -44.79
CA ALA A 476 -40.81 3.29 -44.50
C ALA A 476 -39.36 3.47 -44.05
N ARG A 477 -38.59 4.33 -44.74
CA ARG A 477 -37.22 4.70 -44.34
C ARG A 477 -37.20 5.42 -42.99
N TYR A 478 -38.18 6.28 -42.74
CA TYR A 478 -38.35 6.94 -41.46
C TYR A 478 -38.61 5.90 -40.35
N ASP A 479 -39.57 4.99 -40.54
CA ASP A 479 -39.89 3.97 -39.56
C ASP A 479 -38.73 2.96 -39.35
N ALA A 480 -37.88 2.77 -40.35
CA ALA A 480 -36.65 1.96 -40.28
C ALA A 480 -35.46 2.65 -39.58
N GLY A 481 -35.59 3.91 -39.16
CA GLY A 481 -34.53 4.64 -38.46
C GLY A 481 -33.59 5.47 -39.34
N GLU A 482 -33.85 5.58 -40.65
CA GLU A 482 -32.99 6.34 -41.57
C GLU A 482 -33.27 7.86 -41.55
N ASP A 483 -32.24 8.66 -41.80
CA ASP A 483 -32.42 10.10 -42.02
C ASP A 483 -32.98 10.37 -43.42
N VAL A 484 -34.28 10.69 -43.46
CA VAL A 484 -35.06 10.89 -44.69
C VAL A 484 -34.83 12.25 -45.34
N MET A 485 -34.18 13.19 -44.65
CA MET A 485 -33.94 14.55 -45.15
C MET A 485 -32.56 14.77 -45.76
N ARG A 486 -31.72 13.72 -45.81
CA ARG A 486 -30.50 13.72 -46.61
C ARG A 486 -30.83 13.44 -48.08
N PRO A 487 -30.45 14.33 -49.03
CA PRO A 487 -30.65 14.09 -50.46
C PRO A 487 -29.91 12.84 -50.91
N GLN A 488 -30.61 12.00 -51.69
CA GLN A 488 -30.05 10.81 -52.33
C GLN A 488 -29.07 11.27 -53.42
N GLY A 489 -27.76 11.33 -53.13
CA GLY A 489 -26.78 11.69 -54.16
C GLY A 489 -25.42 12.28 -53.74
N GLN A 490 -25.02 12.30 -52.46
CA GLN A 490 -23.64 12.62 -52.10
C GLN A 490 -22.98 11.42 -51.42
N GLY A 491 -22.22 10.67 -52.23
CA GLY A 491 -21.48 9.50 -51.77
C GLY A 491 -20.42 9.85 -50.75
N SER A 492 -20.26 8.98 -49.75
CA SER A 492 -18.94 8.66 -49.23
C SER A 492 -18.55 7.31 -49.78
N THR A 493 -17.92 7.33 -50.96
CA THR A 493 -17.02 6.28 -51.41
C THR A 493 -15.98 6.02 -50.33
N GLY A 494 -15.98 4.80 -49.80
CA GLY A 494 -15.03 4.31 -48.82
C GLY A 494 -15.33 2.86 -48.46
N GLN A 495 -15.54 2.01 -49.47
CA GLN A 495 -15.40 0.56 -49.29
C GLN A 495 -13.91 0.22 -49.44
N PRO A 496 -13.42 -0.79 -48.72
CA PRO A 496 -12.99 -1.98 -49.43
C PRO A 496 -13.76 -3.22 -48.99
N PHE A 497 -14.21 -3.90 -50.02
CA PHE A 497 -15.00 -5.12 -50.10
C PHE A 497 -14.24 -6.36 -49.63
N TYR A 498 -14.93 -7.31 -48.97
CA TYR A 498 -14.90 -8.78 -49.12
C TYR A 498 -15.87 -9.33 -48.04
N GLY A 499 -16.89 -10.16 -48.25
CA GLY A 499 -17.47 -10.81 -49.42
C GLY A 499 -18.48 -11.87 -48.91
N GLN A 500 -19.64 -11.94 -49.57
CA GLN A 500 -20.60 -13.07 -49.64
C GLN A 500 -21.66 -13.28 -48.51
N ARG A 501 -22.86 -12.78 -48.82
CA ARG A 501 -24.19 -13.45 -48.88
C ARG A 501 -24.53 -14.51 -47.82
N PHE A 502 -25.67 -14.35 -47.13
CA PHE A 502 -26.85 -15.21 -47.34
C PHE A 502 -28.14 -14.60 -46.74
N HIS A 503 -29.25 -15.02 -47.34
CA HIS A 503 -30.64 -14.58 -47.25
C HIS A 503 -31.31 -14.86 -45.89
N PHE A 504 -32.12 -13.91 -45.41
CA PHE A 504 -33.22 -14.17 -44.47
C PHE A 504 -34.43 -14.77 -45.20
N PRO A 505 -35.22 -15.61 -44.51
CA PRO A 505 -36.65 -15.39 -44.53
C PRO A 505 -37.29 -15.40 -43.13
N SER A 506 -37.93 -14.28 -42.81
CA SER A 506 -39.20 -14.09 -42.08
C SER A 506 -39.70 -15.19 -41.13
N ARG A 507 -39.85 -14.86 -39.84
CA ARG A 507 -41.16 -14.54 -39.19
C ARG A 507 -41.03 -14.48 -37.66
N GLY A 508 -41.64 -13.45 -37.08
CA GLY A 508 -42.33 -13.56 -35.79
C GLY A 508 -41.52 -13.23 -34.54
N PHE A 509 -41.67 -11.99 -34.05
CA PHE A 509 -41.65 -11.72 -32.60
C PHE A 509 -42.79 -12.54 -31.95
N PRO A 510 -42.57 -13.13 -30.76
CA PRO A 510 -42.93 -12.39 -29.53
C PRO A 510 -41.99 -12.60 -28.34
N GLU A 511 -41.88 -11.55 -27.52
CA GLU A 511 -41.70 -11.52 -26.07
C GLU A 511 -41.32 -12.83 -25.33
N GLY A 512 -40.10 -12.83 -24.77
CA GLY A 512 -39.58 -13.88 -23.89
C GLY A 512 -38.18 -13.57 -23.37
N PHE A 513 -37.96 -12.33 -22.90
CA PHE A 513 -36.65 -11.81 -22.48
C PHE A 513 -36.24 -12.26 -21.06
N ALA A 514 -36.37 -13.56 -20.76
CA ALA A 514 -35.87 -14.17 -19.54
C ALA A 514 -35.53 -15.65 -19.76
N ARG A 515 -34.30 -16.02 -19.36
CA ARG A 515 -33.75 -17.39 -19.20
C ARG A 515 -33.32 -18.14 -20.47
N ASN A 516 -32.00 -18.16 -20.69
CA ASN A 516 -31.14 -19.37 -20.73
C ASN A 516 -29.98 -19.22 -21.71
N PHE A 517 -28.90 -18.57 -21.29
CA PHE A 517 -27.58 -18.81 -21.87
C PHE A 517 -26.55 -18.56 -20.78
N PHE A 518 -26.16 -19.61 -20.06
CA PHE A 518 -24.80 -19.88 -19.59
C PHE A 518 -24.83 -21.08 -18.63
N HIS A 519 -24.92 -22.28 -19.20
CA HIS A 519 -24.28 -23.45 -18.60
C HIS A 519 -23.51 -24.23 -19.66
N GLN A 520 -22.24 -24.49 -19.31
CA GLN A 520 -21.42 -25.64 -19.71
C GLN A 520 -20.57 -25.55 -20.98
N GLN A 521 -19.39 -24.94 -20.84
CA GLN A 521 -18.06 -25.56 -21.02
C GLN A 521 -17.01 -24.52 -20.54
N GLY A 522 -16.10 -24.72 -19.60
CA GLY A 522 -15.46 -25.97 -19.15
C GLY A 522 -14.05 -26.10 -19.74
N GLY A 523 -13.12 -25.19 -19.40
CA GLY A 523 -11.70 -25.27 -19.78
C GLY A 523 -10.85 -24.39 -18.87
N GLY A 524 -10.01 -25.01 -18.05
CA GLY A 524 -9.27 -24.38 -16.95
C GLY A 524 -8.13 -23.46 -17.37
N GLY A 525 -7.91 -22.44 -16.55
CA GLY A 525 -6.78 -21.51 -16.62
C GLY A 525 -6.77 -20.65 -15.37
N SER A 526 -6.21 -21.18 -14.28
CA SER A 526 -5.94 -20.43 -13.06
C SER A 526 -4.89 -19.35 -13.34
N GLY A 527 -5.30 -18.09 -13.34
CA GLY A 527 -4.41 -16.94 -13.45
C GLY A 527 -5.08 -15.69 -12.89
N GLN A 528 -4.99 -15.48 -11.58
CA GLN A 528 -5.27 -14.18 -10.97
C GLN A 528 -4.10 -13.25 -11.30
N THR A 529 -4.29 -12.37 -12.28
CA THR A 529 -3.38 -11.24 -12.52
C THR A 529 -3.70 -10.12 -11.54
N PHE A 530 -2.99 -10.14 -10.41
CA PHE A 530 -2.77 -8.94 -9.61
C PHE A 530 -1.71 -8.09 -10.32
N PHE A 531 -2.09 -6.90 -10.79
CA PHE A 531 -1.14 -5.96 -11.37
C PHE A 531 -0.25 -5.38 -10.25
N TYR A 532 1.02 -5.78 -10.22
CA TYR A 532 2.08 -5.08 -9.48
C TYR A 532 2.68 -4.00 -10.38
N PHE A 533 2.76 -2.78 -9.88
CA PHE A 533 3.63 -1.76 -10.46
C PHE A 533 5.02 -1.86 -9.80
N GLN A 534 6.04 -1.92 -10.64
CA GLN A 534 7.45 -1.71 -10.28
C GLN A 534 7.74 -0.23 -10.05
#